data_AF-A0A6A6BCJ5-F1
#
_entry.id   AF-A0A6A6BCJ5-F1
#
_cell.length_a   1.000
_cell.length_b   1.000
_cell.length_c   1.000
_cell.angle_alpha   90.00
_cell.angle_beta   90.00
_cell.angle_gamma   90.00
#
_symmetry.space_group_name_H-M   'P 1'
#
loop_
_entity.id
_entity.type
_entity.pdbx_description
1 polymer ?
#
loop_
_entity_poly.entity_id
_entity_poly.type
_entity_poly.pdbx_seq_one_letter_code
_entity_poly.pdbx_strand_id
1 'polypeptide(L)'
;MTDTDKQWERHKNTISRLYLAEGLTRHQVVAEMAEKHGFHADAGQYERQFKKWKLRKGLKPDEWKKVARRVQKRKLDGKESDLWVDGILIPKAKVYKAISRYQPSTLERFQPGKAF
;
A
#
# COMPACT_ATOMS: atom_id res chain seq x y z
N MET A 1 -15.58 1.93 -22.60
CA MET A 1 -14.38 2.54 -21.98
C MET A 1 -14.22 3.93 -22.58
N THR A 2 -14.48 4.98 -21.78
CA THR A 2 -14.47 6.37 -22.26
C THR A 2 -13.05 6.85 -22.52
N ASP A 3 -12.89 7.88 -23.36
CA ASP A 3 -11.56 8.44 -23.68
C ASP A 3 -10.83 8.96 -22.41
N THR A 4 -11.61 9.50 -21.47
CA THR A 4 -11.13 9.90 -20.15
C THR A 4 -10.50 8.75 -19.37
N ASP A 5 -11.13 7.57 -19.35
CA ASP A 5 -10.58 6.40 -18.65
C ASP A 5 -9.23 5.95 -19.25
N LYS A 6 -9.06 6.08 -20.57
CA LYS A 6 -7.78 5.77 -21.23
C LYS A 6 -6.67 6.74 -20.80
N GLN A 7 -6.98 8.03 -20.65
CA GLN A 7 -6.02 9.02 -20.15
C GLN A 7 -5.59 8.73 -18.71
N TRP A 8 -6.53 8.38 -17.84
CA TRP A 8 -6.22 8.00 -16.45
C TRP A 8 -5.34 6.75 -16.37
N GLU A 9 -5.63 5.71 -17.15
CA GLU A 9 -4.81 4.49 -17.15
C GLU A 9 -3.39 4.73 -17.69
N ARG A 10 -3.19 5.67 -18.64
CA ARG A 10 -1.84 6.08 -19.09
C ARG A 10 -0.99 6.66 -17.95
N HIS A 11 -1.62 7.44 -17.07
CA HIS A 11 -0.93 8.10 -15.96
C HIS A 11 -0.95 7.33 -14.64
N LYS A 12 -1.68 6.21 -14.58
CA LYS A 12 -1.89 5.43 -13.35
C LYS A 12 -0.61 5.03 -12.63
N ASN A 13 0.40 4.56 -13.36
CA ASN A 13 1.67 4.14 -12.77
C ASN A 13 2.39 5.32 -12.12
N THR A 14 2.46 6.46 -12.82
CA THR A 14 3.03 7.70 -12.30
C THR A 14 2.28 8.17 -11.07
N ILE A 15 0.95 8.29 -11.16
CA ILE A 15 0.09 8.76 -10.08
C ILE A 15 0.21 7.85 -8.84
N SER A 16 0.24 6.52 -9.05
CA SER A 16 0.40 5.56 -7.96
C SER A 16 1.78 5.67 -7.30
N ARG A 17 2.85 5.84 -8.08
CA ARG A 17 4.20 6.07 -7.56
C ARG A 17 4.27 7.33 -6.70
N LEU A 18 3.77 8.46 -7.22
CA LEU A 18 3.76 9.73 -6.48
C LEU A 18 2.98 9.63 -5.17
N TYR A 19 1.80 9.01 -5.22
CA TYR A 19 0.92 8.91 -4.06
C TYR A 19 1.40 7.91 -2.99
N LEU A 20 1.97 6.77 -3.41
CA LEU A 20 2.25 5.64 -2.53
C LEU A 20 3.74 5.46 -2.20
N ALA A 21 4.62 5.61 -3.18
CA ALA A 21 6.07 5.46 -2.98
C ALA A 21 6.68 6.76 -2.48
N GLU A 22 6.35 7.89 -3.10
CA GLU A 22 6.86 9.22 -2.72
C GLU A 22 6.03 9.87 -1.60
N GLY A 23 4.87 9.28 -1.29
CA GLY A 23 4.06 9.65 -0.12
C GLY A 23 3.31 10.98 -0.27
N LEU A 24 3.28 11.55 -1.47
CA LEU A 24 2.68 12.86 -1.73
C LEU A 24 1.19 12.88 -1.36
N THR A 25 0.74 14.02 -0.85
CA THR A 25 -0.68 14.28 -0.62
C THR A 25 -1.41 14.38 -1.96
N ARG A 26 -2.73 14.18 -1.95
CA ARG A 26 -3.56 14.31 -3.15
C ARG A 26 -3.34 15.64 -3.86
N HIS A 27 -3.24 16.74 -3.11
CA HIS A 27 -3.00 18.09 -3.66
C HIS A 27 -1.62 18.22 -4.30
N GLN A 28 -0.59 17.62 -3.69
CA GLN A 28 0.76 17.57 -4.29
C GLN A 28 0.79 16.73 -5.57
N VAL A 29 0.08 15.60 -5.61
CA VAL A 29 -0.03 14.78 -6.82
C VAL A 29 -0.73 15.56 -7.94
N VAL A 30 -1.81 16.29 -7.63
CA VAL A 30 -2.49 17.17 -8.60
C VAL A 30 -1.52 18.21 -9.16
N ALA A 31 -0.80 18.91 -8.29
CA ALA A 31 0.16 19.94 -8.69
C ALA A 31 1.29 19.37 -9.56
N GLU A 32 1.89 18.26 -9.14
CA GLU A 32 2.97 17.62 -9.89
C GLU A 32 2.51 17.08 -11.25
N MET A 33 1.30 16.50 -11.31
CA MET A 33 0.76 16.01 -12.57
C MET A 33 0.41 17.15 -13.54
N ALA A 34 -0.03 18.31 -13.03
CA ALA A 34 -0.23 19.49 -13.85
C ALA A 34 1.11 20.04 -14.37
N GLU A 35 2.10 20.20 -13.49
CA GLU A 35 3.40 20.82 -13.80
C GLU A 35 4.29 19.94 -14.69
N LYS A 36 4.49 18.68 -14.33
CA LYS A 36 5.46 17.80 -15.00
C LYS A 36 4.86 16.94 -16.11
N HIS A 37 3.55 16.72 -16.06
CA HIS A 37 2.87 15.81 -16.98
C HIS A 37 1.77 16.48 -17.81
N GLY A 38 1.50 17.78 -17.59
CA GLY A 38 0.46 18.53 -18.30
C GLY A 38 -0.96 18.01 -18.05
N PHE A 39 -1.16 17.15 -17.05
CA PHE A 39 -2.42 16.46 -16.80
C PHE A 39 -3.23 17.19 -15.73
N HIS A 40 -4.21 17.96 -16.19
CA HIS A 40 -5.04 18.84 -15.37
C HIS A 40 -6.35 18.15 -15.00
N ALA A 41 -6.53 17.87 -13.71
CA ALA A 41 -7.76 17.31 -13.17
C ALA A 41 -7.97 17.79 -11.72
N ASP A 42 -9.23 17.88 -11.30
CA ASP A 42 -9.59 18.34 -9.96
C ASP A 42 -9.23 17.31 -8.88
N ALA A 43 -8.96 17.78 -7.67
CA ALA A 43 -8.66 16.93 -6.52
C ALA A 43 -9.76 15.88 -6.26
N GLY A 44 -11.04 16.22 -6.47
CA GLY A 44 -12.14 15.28 -6.36
C GLY A 44 -12.10 14.17 -7.41
N GLN A 45 -11.60 14.45 -8.62
CA GLN A 45 -11.42 13.42 -9.66
C GLN A 45 -10.29 12.46 -9.27
N TYR A 46 -9.15 12.97 -8.79
CA TYR A 46 -8.08 12.13 -8.26
C TYR A 46 -8.55 11.25 -7.10
N GLU A 47 -9.38 11.77 -6.20
CA GLU A 47 -9.93 10.96 -5.11
C GLU A 47 -10.77 9.79 -5.62
N ARG A 48 -11.63 10.03 -6.64
CA ARG A 48 -12.42 8.97 -7.27
C ARG A 48 -11.51 7.92 -7.90
N GLN A 49 -10.43 8.35 -8.55
CA GLN A 49 -9.49 7.42 -9.19
C GLN A 49 -8.66 6.64 -8.17
N PHE A 50 -8.23 7.26 -7.07
CA PHE A 50 -7.56 6.55 -5.98
C PHE A 50 -8.48 5.49 -5.38
N LYS A 51 -9.77 5.78 -5.20
CA LYS A 51 -10.77 4.79 -4.77
C LYS A 51 -10.96 3.69 -5.82
N LYS A 52 -11.10 4.04 -7.11
CA LYS A 52 -11.26 3.08 -8.23
C LYS A 52 -10.08 2.11 -8.30
N TRP A 53 -8.87 2.61 -8.15
CA TRP A 53 -7.63 1.83 -8.17
C TRP A 53 -7.25 1.24 -6.81
N LYS A 54 -8.04 1.50 -5.76
CA LYS A 54 -7.81 1.06 -4.37
C LYS A 54 -6.44 1.47 -3.84
N LEU A 55 -5.93 2.64 -4.24
CA LEU A 55 -4.67 3.18 -3.76
C LEU A 55 -4.80 3.62 -2.29
N ARG A 56 -3.96 3.06 -1.43
CA ARG A 56 -3.90 3.41 0.00
C ARG A 56 -2.45 3.54 0.47
N LYS A 57 -2.16 4.61 1.22
CA LYS A 57 -0.78 4.94 1.67
C LYS A 57 -0.13 3.90 2.60
N GLY A 58 -0.91 2.95 3.12
CA GLY A 58 -0.38 1.89 3.95
C GLY A 58 -1.43 0.88 4.39
N LEU A 59 -0.94 -0.14 5.08
CA LEU A 59 -1.75 -1.14 5.76
C LEU A 59 -2.21 -0.61 7.13
N LYS A 60 -3.42 -0.97 7.53
CA LYS A 60 -3.90 -0.74 8.90
C LYS A 60 -3.12 -1.60 9.90
N PRO A 61 -3.09 -1.25 11.20
CA PRO A 61 -2.42 -2.04 12.23
C PRO A 61 -2.77 -3.54 12.21
N ASP A 62 -4.05 -3.90 12.06
CA ASP A 62 -4.46 -5.31 12.02
C ASP A 62 -4.03 -6.04 10.74
N GLU A 63 -3.89 -5.31 9.63
CA GLU A 63 -3.32 -5.85 8.39
C GLU A 63 -1.83 -6.08 8.56
N TRP A 64 -1.10 -5.17 9.21
CA TRP A 64 0.29 -5.38 9.58
C TRP A 64 0.48 -6.57 10.52
N LYS A 65 -0.41 -6.78 11.50
CA LYS A 65 -0.40 -8.00 12.34
C LYS A 65 -0.55 -9.28 11.51
N LYS A 66 -1.41 -9.27 10.49
CA LYS A 66 -1.57 -10.40 9.56
C LYS A 66 -0.31 -10.62 8.71
N VAL A 67 0.27 -9.54 8.17
CA VAL A 67 1.53 -9.59 7.41
C VAL A 67 2.68 -10.12 8.27
N ALA A 68 2.85 -9.60 9.48
CA ALA A 68 3.88 -10.03 10.43
C ALA A 68 3.81 -11.54 10.71
N ARG A 69 2.61 -12.05 11.02
CA ARG A 69 2.40 -13.50 11.22
C ARG A 69 2.81 -14.31 9.98
N ARG A 70 2.42 -13.86 8.78
CA ARG A 70 2.71 -14.59 7.54
C ARG A 70 4.19 -14.56 7.15
N VAL A 71 4.84 -13.42 7.28
CA VAL A 71 6.28 -13.27 7.00
C VAL A 71 7.10 -14.10 7.99
N GLN A 72 6.75 -14.10 9.27
CA GLN A 72 7.45 -14.91 10.26
C GLN A 72 7.30 -16.41 9.99
N LYS A 73 6.08 -16.88 9.67
CA LYS A 73 5.86 -18.28 9.28
C LYS A 73 6.73 -18.66 8.08
N ARG A 74 6.76 -17.83 7.04
CA ARG A 74 7.59 -18.07 5.85
C ARG A 74 9.08 -18.06 6.15
N LYS A 75 9.54 -17.19 7.05
CA LYS A 75 10.93 -17.17 7.52
C LYS A 75 11.30 -18.48 8.24
N LEU A 76 10.42 -19.03 9.08
CA LEU A 76 10.62 -20.35 9.71
C LEU A 76 10.69 -21.47 8.66
N ASP A 77 9.90 -21.35 7.59
CA ASP A 77 9.93 -22.29 6.45
C ASP A 77 11.12 -22.05 5.50
N GLY A 78 12.06 -21.14 5.82
CA GLY A 78 13.23 -20.82 4.99
C GLY A 78 12.92 -20.01 3.71
N LYS A 79 11.76 -19.35 3.63
CA LYS A 79 11.29 -18.63 2.43
C LYS A 79 11.36 -17.12 2.61
N GLU A 80 12.12 -16.47 1.74
CA GLU A 80 12.07 -15.01 1.57
C GLU A 80 10.71 -14.57 0.99
N SER A 81 10.33 -13.32 1.27
CA SER A 81 9.04 -12.76 0.87
C SER A 81 9.17 -11.31 0.45
N ASP A 82 8.73 -11.02 -0.78
CA ASP A 82 8.45 -9.66 -1.20
C ASP A 82 6.99 -9.33 -0.90
N LEU A 83 6.76 -8.16 -0.30
CA LEU A 83 5.42 -7.70 0.03
C LEU A 83 4.94 -6.72 -1.04
N TRP A 84 3.89 -7.12 -1.76
CA TRP A 84 3.19 -6.26 -2.69
C TRP A 84 1.88 -5.80 -2.06
N VAL A 85 1.66 -4.49 -2.00
CA VAL A 85 0.41 -3.88 -1.54
C VAL A 85 -0.13 -3.04 -2.68
N ASP A 86 -1.31 -3.40 -3.18
CA ASP A 86 -2.01 -2.68 -4.26
C ASP A 86 -1.12 -2.46 -5.50
N GLY A 87 -0.36 -3.50 -5.88
CA GLY A 87 0.55 -3.50 -7.03
C GLY A 87 1.90 -2.84 -6.79
N ILE A 88 2.16 -2.35 -5.57
CA ILE A 88 3.43 -1.71 -5.22
C ILE A 88 4.26 -2.61 -4.32
N LEU A 89 5.50 -2.83 -4.75
CA LEU A 89 6.51 -3.48 -3.94
C LEU A 89 6.89 -2.60 -2.76
N ILE A 90 6.65 -3.09 -1.55
CA ILE A 90 7.05 -2.43 -0.32
C ILE A 90 8.51 -2.79 -0.03
N PRO A 91 9.42 -1.79 0.11
CA PRO A 91 10.82 -2.07 0.41
C PRO A 91 10.97 -2.91 1.68
N LYS A 92 11.83 -3.93 1.64
CA LYS A 92 12.05 -4.88 2.76
C LYS A 92 12.33 -4.17 4.09
N ALA A 93 13.12 -3.10 4.09
CA ALA A 93 13.39 -2.31 5.29
C ALA A 93 12.12 -1.75 5.96
N LYS A 94 11.16 -1.27 5.15
CA LYS A 94 9.85 -0.78 5.63
C LYS A 94 9.01 -1.94 6.17
N VAL A 95 9.04 -3.10 5.50
CA VAL A 95 8.36 -4.32 5.95
C VAL A 95 8.89 -4.76 7.31
N TYR A 96 10.21 -4.92 7.48
CA TYR A 96 10.80 -5.36 8.75
C TYR A 96 10.54 -4.38 9.90
N LYS A 97 10.65 -3.06 9.64
CA LYS A 97 10.32 -2.03 10.65
C LYS A 97 8.85 -2.11 11.08
N ALA A 98 7.93 -2.29 10.15
CA ALA A 98 6.51 -2.42 10.46
C ALA A 98 6.20 -3.74 11.17
N ILE A 99 6.81 -4.86 10.74
CA ILE A 99 6.69 -6.15 11.43
C ILE A 99 7.18 -6.01 12.87
N SER A 100 8.37 -5.46 13.11
CA SER A 100 8.87 -5.26 14.47
C SER A 100 7.92 -4.45 15.36
N ARG A 101 7.16 -3.51 14.79
CA ARG A 101 6.20 -2.68 15.52
C ARG A 101 4.88 -3.40 15.83
N TYR A 102 4.40 -4.24 14.91
CA TYR A 102 3.08 -4.88 14.99
C TYR A 102 3.14 -6.38 15.24
N GLN A 103 4.34 -6.93 15.39
CA GLN A 103 4.53 -8.34 15.70
C GLN A 103 3.94 -8.61 17.08
N PRO A 104 2.94 -9.50 17.18
CA PRO A 104 2.37 -9.82 18.48
C PRO A 104 3.45 -10.47 19.35
N SER A 105 3.46 -10.08 20.62
CA SER A 105 4.39 -10.62 21.61
C SER A 105 4.19 -12.14 21.75
N THR A 106 5.18 -12.83 22.30
CA THR A 106 5.07 -14.28 22.55
C THR A 106 3.85 -14.61 23.43
N LEU A 107 3.50 -13.72 24.37
CA LEU A 107 2.33 -13.83 25.24
C LEU A 107 1.00 -13.68 24.47
N GLU A 108 0.90 -12.72 23.55
CA GLU A 108 -0.33 -12.54 22.73
C GLU A 108 -0.60 -13.70 21.76
N ARG A 109 0.42 -14.50 21.44
CA ARG A 109 0.27 -15.70 20.59
C ARG A 109 -0.27 -16.89 21.36
N PHE A 110 -0.08 -16.91 22.67
CA PHE A 110 -0.54 -17.96 23.55
C PHE A 110 -1.94 -17.58 24.06
N GLN A 111 -2.98 -17.94 23.31
CA GLN A 111 -4.33 -18.03 23.89
C GLN A 111 -4.57 -19.48 24.30
N PRO A 112 -4.40 -19.83 25.59
CA PRO A 112 -4.89 -21.11 26.09
C PRO A 112 -6.42 -21.04 26.13
N GLY A 113 -7.09 -21.99 25.48
CA GLY A 113 -8.53 -22.20 25.64
C GLY A 113 -9.42 -21.67 24.51
N LYS A 114 -9.46 -22.39 23.40
CA LYS A 114 -10.74 -22.62 22.71
C LYS A 114 -10.94 -24.13 22.65
N ALA A 115 -11.56 -24.65 23.71
CA ALA A 115 -12.10 -26.00 23.72
C ALA A 115 -13.23 -26.08 22.67
N PHE A 116 -13.25 -27.19 21.94
CA PHE A 116 -14.28 -27.57 20.99
C PHE A 116 -15.56 -28.00 21.72
#